data_AF-A0A7J4R2U0-F1
#
_entry.id   AF-A0A7J4R2U0-F1
#
_cell.length_a   1.000
_cell.length_b   1.000
_cell.length_c   1.000
_cell.angle_alpha   90.00
_cell.angle_beta   90.00
_cell.angle_gamma   90.00
#
_symmetry.space_group_name_H-M   'P 1'
#
loop_
_entity.id
_entity.type
_entity.pdbx_description
1 polymer ?
#
loop_
_entity_poly.entity_id
_entity_poly.type
_entity_poly.pdbx_seq_one_letter_code
_entity_poly.pdbx_strand_id
1 'polypeptide(L)'
;MSKITVETERKFSIKDGKSLPEGSEYSIKQWYLPKKAYSFDGRNLTIPNCITVSAESKSLSDAISKALSRKRPTVRIRIIDGNTAWLTIKGKTKNYARIELEWPIDIDKAKATVESNVWPNVEKIRRYIDTDDLTWEVDRFLGDNEGLWLAEIEIPSIDTKFKAPSWVNREVSHISELSSHKLAKKPFTKWGKGLISRAL
;
A
#
# COMPACT_ATOMS: atom_id res chain seq x y z
N MET A 1 -18.57 5.18 1.70
CA MET A 1 -18.12 6.29 2.57
C MET A 1 -16.60 6.35 2.55
N SER A 2 -16.02 7.55 2.56
CA SER A 2 -14.57 7.74 2.66
C SER A 2 -14.06 7.35 4.05
N LYS A 3 -12.83 6.80 4.13
CA LYS A 3 -12.19 6.45 5.41
C LYS A 3 -10.94 7.29 5.64
N ILE A 4 -10.70 7.63 6.92
CA ILE A 4 -9.44 8.20 7.41
C ILE A 4 -8.88 7.22 8.43
N THR A 5 -7.70 6.66 8.16
CA THR A 5 -7.01 5.77 9.11
C THR A 5 -5.66 6.33 9.52
N VAL A 6 -5.22 5.93 10.71
CA VAL A 6 -3.87 6.19 11.25
C VAL A 6 -3.35 4.87 11.79
N GLU A 7 -2.48 4.22 11.03
CA GLU A 7 -1.94 2.90 11.37
C GLU A 7 -0.47 3.02 11.76
N THR A 8 -0.06 2.30 12.81
CA THR A 8 1.37 2.05 13.10
C THR A 8 1.71 0.68 12.56
N GLU A 9 2.48 0.64 11.47
CA GLU A 9 2.87 -0.60 10.79
C GLU A 9 4.33 -0.96 11.11
N ARG A 10 4.58 -2.25 11.40
CA ARG A 10 5.94 -2.83 11.37
C ARG A 10 6.02 -3.88 10.28
N LYS A 11 7.20 -4.01 9.67
CA LYS A 11 7.43 -4.86 8.51
C LYS A 11 8.60 -5.78 8.73
N PHE A 12 8.46 -7.03 8.29
CA PHE A 12 9.42 -8.09 8.51
C PHE A 12 9.68 -8.88 7.23
N SER A 13 10.91 -9.37 7.07
CA SER A 13 11.22 -10.42 6.10
C SER A 13 10.75 -11.78 6.62
N ILE A 14 10.52 -12.72 5.71
CA ILE A 14 10.03 -14.08 6.01
C ILE A 14 11.14 -15.09 5.76
N LYS A 15 11.27 -16.09 6.63
CA LYS A 15 12.28 -17.16 6.51
C LYS A 15 12.01 -18.08 5.31
N ASP A 16 10.77 -18.55 5.23
CA ASP A 16 10.28 -19.37 4.13
C ASP A 16 8.81 -19.06 3.86
N GLY A 17 8.52 -18.52 2.67
CA GLY A 17 7.15 -18.24 2.23
C GLY A 17 6.35 -19.49 1.87
N LYS A 18 6.99 -20.66 1.70
CA LYS A 18 6.31 -21.91 1.31
C LYS A 18 5.72 -22.68 2.48
N SER A 19 6.20 -22.44 3.70
CA SER A 19 5.76 -23.13 4.92
C SER A 19 4.98 -22.22 5.86
N LEU A 20 4.25 -21.25 5.30
CA LEU A 20 3.41 -20.35 6.08
C LEU A 20 2.08 -21.03 6.47
N PRO A 21 1.54 -20.73 7.67
CA PRO A 21 0.20 -21.13 8.04
C PRO A 21 -0.85 -20.78 6.99
N GLU A 22 -1.94 -21.54 6.98
CA GLU A 22 -3.14 -21.21 6.22
C GLU A 22 -3.77 -19.91 6.74
N GLY A 23 -4.54 -19.28 5.88
CA GLY A 23 -5.15 -17.99 6.15
C GLY A 23 -6.04 -17.57 4.98
N SER A 24 -6.89 -16.57 5.21
CA SER A 24 -7.65 -15.98 4.11
C SER A 24 -6.72 -15.22 3.18
N GLU A 25 -6.96 -15.33 1.87
CA GLU A 25 -6.15 -14.71 0.84
C GLU A 25 -6.98 -13.90 -0.15
N TYR A 26 -6.38 -12.84 -0.67
CA TYR A 26 -6.92 -12.08 -1.77
C TYR A 26 -5.81 -11.47 -2.62
N SER A 27 -6.12 -11.19 -3.88
CA SER A 27 -5.21 -10.57 -4.82
C SER A 27 -5.30 -9.05 -4.77
N ILE A 28 -4.15 -8.40 -4.86
CA ILE A 28 -4.04 -6.95 -4.94
C ILE A 28 -3.22 -6.59 -6.18
N LYS A 29 -3.76 -5.71 -7.01
CA LYS A 29 -3.00 -4.96 -8.00
C LYS A 29 -3.18 -3.47 -7.77
N GLN A 30 -2.09 -2.73 -7.77
CA GLN A 30 -2.13 -1.31 -7.44
C GLN A 30 -1.19 -0.48 -8.28
N TRP A 31 -1.65 0.71 -8.68
CA TRP A 31 -0.95 1.65 -9.54
C TRP A 31 -0.71 2.96 -8.82
N TYR A 32 0.46 3.55 -9.03
CA TYR A 32 0.87 4.80 -8.40
C TYR A 32 0.81 5.95 -9.40
N LEU A 33 -0.14 6.86 -9.16
CA LEU A 33 -0.45 7.93 -10.09
C LEU A 33 0.60 9.05 -10.02
N PRO A 34 1.17 9.48 -11.15
CA PRO A 34 2.03 10.65 -11.19
C PRO A 34 1.21 11.93 -10.92
N LYS A 35 1.86 13.00 -10.43
CA LYS A 35 1.19 14.27 -10.09
C LYS A 35 0.37 14.88 -11.24
N LYS A 36 0.78 14.63 -12.49
CA LYS A 36 0.09 15.10 -13.70
C LYS A 36 -1.19 14.34 -14.04
N ALA A 37 -1.47 13.21 -13.37
CA ALA A 37 -2.62 12.35 -13.68
C ALA A 37 -3.90 12.78 -12.95
N TYR A 38 -3.84 13.78 -12.07
CA TYR A 38 -4.99 14.24 -11.31
C TYR A 38 -4.91 15.73 -11.00
N SER A 39 -6.06 16.33 -10.70
CA SER A 39 -6.22 17.70 -10.22
C SER A 39 -7.10 17.74 -8.99
N PHE A 40 -6.85 18.70 -8.10
CA PHE A 40 -7.72 18.98 -6.95
C PHE A 40 -8.10 20.46 -6.96
N ASP A 41 -9.40 20.75 -7.02
CA ASP A 41 -9.94 22.12 -7.11
C ASP A 41 -10.31 22.73 -5.75
N GLY A 42 -10.00 22.04 -4.64
CA GLY A 42 -10.43 22.42 -3.29
C GLY A 42 -11.70 21.68 -2.82
N ARG A 43 -12.35 20.91 -3.70
CA ARG A 43 -13.47 20.03 -3.36
C ARG A 43 -13.36 18.67 -4.02
N ASN A 44 -13.05 18.63 -5.31
CA ASN A 44 -13.04 17.45 -6.14
C ASN A 44 -11.62 17.07 -6.50
N LEU A 45 -11.26 15.82 -6.22
CA LEU A 45 -10.08 15.19 -6.82
C LEU A 45 -10.53 14.46 -8.07
N THR A 46 -10.03 14.93 -9.21
CA THR A 46 -10.41 14.40 -10.53
C THR A 46 -9.20 13.75 -11.19
N ILE A 47 -9.40 12.51 -11.64
CA ILE A 47 -8.56 11.81 -12.60
C ILE A 47 -9.31 11.91 -13.94
N PRO A 48 -8.77 12.64 -14.92
CA PRO A 48 -9.49 12.98 -16.15
C PRO A 48 -10.21 11.79 -16.78
N ASN A 49 -11.46 12.03 -17.20
CA ASN A 49 -12.31 11.11 -17.94
C ASN A 49 -12.74 9.82 -17.24
N CYS A 50 -12.43 9.64 -15.95
CA CYS A 50 -12.75 8.37 -15.28
C CYS A 50 -13.29 8.53 -13.86
N ILE A 51 -12.58 9.23 -12.98
CA ILE A 51 -12.83 9.17 -11.54
C ILE A 51 -12.86 10.59 -10.96
N THR A 52 -13.93 10.92 -10.24
CA THR A 52 -14.00 12.12 -9.40
C THR A 52 -14.45 11.69 -8.02
N VAL A 53 -13.68 12.07 -6.99
CA VAL A 53 -14.07 11.92 -5.58
C VAL A 53 -14.14 13.29 -4.93
N SER A 54 -15.15 13.51 -4.11
CA SER A 54 -15.39 14.80 -3.48
C SER A 54 -15.05 14.76 -1.98
N ALA A 55 -14.50 15.86 -1.49
CA ALA A 55 -14.41 16.13 -0.06
C ALA A 55 -15.80 16.53 0.45
N GLU A 56 -16.34 15.73 1.37
CA GLU A 56 -17.67 15.95 1.97
C GLU A 56 -17.64 17.00 3.10
N SER A 57 -16.46 17.47 3.50
CA SER A 57 -16.29 18.50 4.52
C SER A 57 -15.04 19.35 4.27
N LYS A 58 -15.01 20.55 4.87
CA LYS A 58 -13.83 21.43 4.86
C LYS A 58 -12.59 20.73 5.43
N SER A 59 -12.75 20.02 6.55
CA SER A 59 -11.67 19.25 7.19
C SER A 59 -11.05 18.22 6.24
N LEU A 60 -11.89 17.48 5.49
CA LEU A 60 -11.40 16.52 4.51
C LEU A 60 -10.71 17.21 3.32
N SER A 61 -11.24 18.33 2.84
CA SER A 61 -10.60 19.13 1.79
C SER A 61 -9.20 19.63 2.21
N ASP A 62 -9.09 20.14 3.44
CA ASP A 62 -7.81 20.59 4.01
C ASP A 62 -6.82 19.41 4.13
N ALA A 63 -7.30 18.23 4.54
CA ALA A 63 -6.49 17.01 4.61
C ALA A 63 -5.97 16.57 3.24
N ILE A 64 -6.82 16.59 2.20
CA ILE A 64 -6.43 16.29 0.82
C ILE A 64 -5.39 17.30 0.33
N SER A 65 -5.68 18.60 0.47
CA SER A 65 -4.78 19.68 0.06
C SER A 65 -3.40 19.52 0.68
N LYS A 66 -3.36 19.24 1.99
CA LYS A 66 -2.12 19.01 2.74
C LYS A 66 -1.39 17.74 2.30
N ALA A 67 -2.09 16.67 1.96
CA ALA A 67 -1.48 15.45 1.45
C ALA A 67 -0.87 15.65 0.04
N LEU A 68 -1.56 16.40 -0.83
CA LEU A 68 -1.16 16.66 -2.21
C LEU A 68 -0.08 17.76 -2.36
N SER A 69 0.03 18.68 -1.40
CA SER A 69 1.06 19.75 -1.41
C SER A 69 2.49 19.25 -1.21
N ARG A 70 2.66 17.98 -0.83
CA ARG A 70 3.97 17.34 -0.66
C ARG A 70 4.76 17.37 -1.98
N LYS A 71 6.11 17.39 -1.88
CA LYS A 71 7.00 17.27 -3.06
C LYS A 71 6.75 15.98 -3.85
N ARG A 72 6.39 14.90 -3.14
CA ARG A 72 6.10 13.57 -3.71
C ARG A 72 4.88 12.97 -2.99
N PRO A 73 3.66 13.38 -3.35
CA PRO A 73 2.45 12.78 -2.80
C PRO A 73 2.32 11.34 -3.30
N THR A 74 1.66 10.49 -2.51
CA THR A 74 1.33 9.13 -2.93
C THR A 74 -0.17 9.09 -3.20
N VAL A 75 -0.53 8.98 -4.47
CA VAL A 75 -1.90 8.72 -4.94
C VAL A 75 -1.89 7.37 -5.62
N ARG A 76 -2.84 6.51 -5.26
CA ARG A 76 -2.86 5.10 -5.67
C ARG A 76 -4.26 4.67 -6.04
N ILE A 77 -4.40 3.97 -7.17
CA ILE A 77 -5.57 3.12 -7.45
C ILE A 77 -5.20 1.69 -7.04
N ARG A 78 -6.02 1.04 -6.23
CA ARG A 78 -5.88 -0.35 -5.80
C ARG A 78 -7.10 -1.13 -6.26
N ILE A 79 -6.90 -2.23 -6.96
CA ILE A 79 -7.91 -3.22 -7.32
C ILE A 79 -7.67 -4.48 -6.48
N ILE A 80 -8.72 -4.97 -5.85
CA ILE A 80 -8.78 -6.19 -5.04
C ILE A 80 -9.64 -7.22 -5.79
N ASP A 81 -9.12 -8.44 -5.95
CA ASP A 81 -9.80 -9.57 -6.63
C ASP A 81 -10.42 -9.27 -7.99
N GLY A 82 -9.89 -8.24 -8.66
CA GLY A 82 -10.41 -7.78 -9.94
C GLY A 82 -11.83 -7.19 -9.90
N ASN A 83 -12.45 -7.05 -8.72
CA ASN A 83 -13.87 -6.68 -8.59
C ASN A 83 -14.11 -5.45 -7.71
N THR A 84 -13.14 -5.08 -6.86
CA THR A 84 -13.28 -3.96 -5.93
C THR A 84 -12.16 -2.97 -6.14
N ALA A 85 -12.46 -1.68 -6.26
CA ALA A 85 -11.46 -0.64 -6.50
C ALA A 85 -11.49 0.48 -5.46
N TRP A 86 -10.31 0.97 -5.12
CA TRP A 86 -10.11 2.06 -4.16
C TRP A 86 -9.14 3.10 -4.71
N LEU A 87 -9.45 4.37 -4.49
CA LEU A 87 -8.51 5.49 -4.64
C LEU A 87 -7.99 5.86 -3.25
N THR A 88 -6.67 5.84 -3.07
CA THR A 88 -6.00 6.21 -1.83
C THR A 88 -5.11 7.44 -2.04
N ILE A 89 -5.19 8.42 -1.14
CA ILE A 89 -4.18 9.47 -0.98
C ILE A 89 -3.51 9.27 0.38
N LYS A 90 -2.18 9.11 0.38
CA LYS A 90 -1.44 8.93 1.64
C LYS A 90 -0.75 10.22 2.07
N GLY A 91 -1.07 10.70 3.26
CA GLY A 91 -0.52 11.88 3.93
C GLY A 91 0.94 11.75 4.36
N LYS A 92 1.42 12.64 5.23
CA LYS A 92 2.79 12.58 5.77
C LYS A 92 2.86 11.49 6.84
N THR A 93 3.85 10.59 6.74
CA THR A 93 4.21 9.70 7.85
C THR A 93 4.92 10.50 8.94
N LYS A 94 4.50 10.32 10.20
CA LYS A 94 5.14 10.85 11.40
C LYS A 94 5.10 9.75 12.46
N ASN A 95 6.26 9.34 12.99
CA ASN A 95 6.37 8.30 14.03
C ASN A 95 5.64 7.00 13.65
N TYR A 96 5.91 6.44 12.46
CA TYR A 96 5.28 5.23 11.91
C TYR A 96 3.78 5.35 11.59
N ALA A 97 3.10 6.36 12.12
CA ALA A 97 1.73 6.70 11.79
C ALA A 97 1.63 7.49 10.48
N ARG A 98 0.65 7.13 9.63
CA ARG A 98 0.34 7.86 8.39
C ARG A 98 -1.15 8.03 8.24
N ILE A 99 -1.58 9.24 7.90
CA ILE A 99 -2.97 9.48 7.48
C ILE A 99 -3.15 8.87 6.09
N GLU A 100 -4.13 8.00 5.94
CA GLU A 100 -4.60 7.53 4.63
C GLU A 100 -6.04 7.97 4.40
N LEU A 101 -6.29 8.53 3.22
CA LEU A 101 -7.62 8.94 2.78
C LEU A 101 -8.04 7.99 1.66
N GLU A 102 -9.13 7.25 1.87
CA GLU A 102 -9.56 6.21 0.93
C GLU A 102 -11.01 6.39 0.49
N TRP A 103 -11.25 6.22 -0.81
CA TRP A 103 -12.57 6.22 -1.42
C TRP A 103 -12.79 4.95 -2.23
N PRO A 104 -13.94 4.28 -2.08
CA PRO A 104 -14.35 3.29 -3.06
C PRO A 104 -14.59 4.00 -4.38
N ILE A 105 -14.15 3.38 -5.48
CA ILE A 105 -14.36 3.88 -6.82
C ILE A 105 -14.98 2.77 -7.66
N ASP A 106 -15.69 3.16 -8.71
CA ASP A 106 -16.25 2.24 -9.68
C ASP A 106 -15.14 1.39 -10.34
N ILE A 107 -15.34 0.07 -10.36
CA ILE A 107 -14.32 -0.88 -10.82
C ILE A 107 -14.04 -0.75 -12.32
N ASP A 108 -15.07 -0.52 -13.13
CA ASP A 108 -14.92 -0.44 -14.59
C ASP A 108 -14.17 0.84 -14.96
N LYS A 109 -14.50 1.96 -14.32
CA LYS A 109 -13.73 3.21 -14.43
C LYS A 109 -12.30 3.05 -13.95
N ALA A 110 -12.07 2.34 -12.85
CA ALA A 110 -10.72 2.10 -12.34
C ALA A 110 -9.87 1.27 -13.33
N LYS A 111 -10.42 0.19 -13.88
CA LYS A 111 -9.79 -0.65 -14.91
C LYS A 111 -9.46 0.15 -16.16
N ALA A 112 -10.45 0.83 -16.74
CA ALA A 112 -10.26 1.67 -17.91
C ALA A 112 -9.16 2.73 -17.71
N THR A 113 -9.11 3.33 -16.51
CA THR A 113 -8.08 4.31 -16.15
C THR A 113 -6.68 3.69 -16.19
N VAL A 114 -6.48 2.55 -15.51
CA VAL A 114 -5.14 1.96 -15.35
C VAL A 114 -4.67 1.22 -16.60
N GLU A 115 -5.57 0.73 -17.44
CA GLU A 115 -5.25 0.11 -18.73
C GLU A 115 -4.83 1.14 -19.77
N SER A 116 -5.43 2.34 -19.74
CA SER A 116 -5.10 3.44 -20.66
C SER A 116 -3.79 4.16 -20.31
N ASN A 117 -3.12 3.76 -19.23
CA ASN A 117 -1.96 4.48 -18.69
C ASN A 117 -0.83 3.55 -18.26
N VAL A 118 0.40 3.87 -18.67
CA VAL A 118 1.60 3.17 -18.18
C VAL A 118 2.06 3.81 -16.87
N TRP A 119 1.48 3.37 -15.76
CA TRP A 119 1.86 3.79 -14.41
C TRP A 119 2.66 2.71 -13.66
N PRO A 120 3.61 3.11 -12.79
CA PRO A 120 4.28 2.18 -11.88
C PRO A 120 3.26 1.38 -11.08
N ASN A 121 3.40 0.06 -11.04
CA ASN A 121 2.45 -0.82 -10.38
C ASN A 121 3.13 -1.93 -9.59
N VAL A 122 2.38 -2.52 -8.66
CA VAL A 122 2.74 -3.71 -7.89
C VAL A 122 1.56 -4.66 -7.91
N GLU A 123 1.86 -5.95 -8.00
CA GLU A 123 0.91 -7.04 -7.87
C GLU A 123 1.37 -7.99 -6.77
N LYS A 124 0.43 -8.46 -5.93
CA LYS A 124 0.71 -9.35 -4.81
C LYS A 124 -0.53 -10.16 -4.42
N ILE A 125 -0.31 -11.31 -3.78
CA ILE A 125 -1.33 -12.00 -2.99
C ILE A 125 -1.08 -11.65 -1.53
N ARG A 126 -2.11 -11.19 -0.83
CA ARG A 126 -2.05 -10.92 0.61
C ARG A 126 -2.80 -12.01 1.36
N ARG A 127 -2.12 -12.64 2.31
CA ARG A 127 -2.66 -13.61 3.26
C ARG A 127 -2.79 -12.98 4.64
N TYR A 128 -3.94 -13.13 5.28
CA TYR A 128 -4.09 -12.86 6.71
C TYR A 128 -3.77 -14.11 7.51
N ILE A 129 -2.84 -13.99 8.46
CA ILE A 129 -2.50 -15.05 9.40
C ILE A 129 -2.78 -14.55 10.81
N ASP A 130 -3.81 -15.09 11.43
CA ASP A 130 -4.16 -14.77 12.81
C ASP A 130 -3.23 -15.52 13.77
N THR A 131 -2.81 -14.79 14.81
CA THR A 131 -2.10 -15.33 15.97
C THR A 131 -2.87 -14.94 17.23
N ASP A 132 -2.47 -15.47 18.39
CA ASP A 132 -3.24 -15.32 19.64
C ASP A 132 -3.63 -13.86 19.95
N ASP A 133 -2.80 -12.88 19.60
CA ASP A 133 -2.99 -11.47 19.97
C ASP A 133 -3.19 -10.51 18.78
N LEU A 134 -2.72 -10.87 17.58
CA LEU A 134 -2.63 -9.95 16.44
C LEU A 134 -2.77 -10.69 15.10
N THR A 135 -3.25 -9.97 14.09
CA THR A 135 -3.33 -10.43 12.71
C THR A 135 -2.12 -9.94 11.92
N TRP A 136 -1.49 -10.85 11.18
CA TRP A 136 -0.38 -10.55 10.28
C TRP A 136 -0.83 -10.52 8.83
N GLU A 137 -0.36 -9.52 8.07
CA GLU A 137 -0.53 -9.41 6.64
C GLU A 137 0.71 -9.92 5.92
N VAL A 138 0.64 -11.10 5.30
CA VAL A 138 1.75 -11.66 4.54
C VAL A 138 1.53 -11.41 3.05
N ASP A 139 2.42 -10.64 2.45
CA ASP A 139 2.43 -10.31 1.04
C ASP A 139 3.41 -11.21 0.26
N ARG A 140 2.87 -12.01 -0.65
CA ARG A 140 3.62 -12.65 -1.73
C ARG A 140 3.58 -11.73 -2.96
N PHE A 141 4.71 -11.10 -3.27
CA PHE A 141 4.80 -10.24 -4.45
C PHE A 141 4.89 -11.06 -5.74
N LEU A 142 4.25 -10.57 -6.80
CA LEU A 142 4.17 -11.21 -8.11
C LEU A 142 4.88 -10.36 -9.19
N GLY A 143 5.01 -10.92 -10.40
CA GLY A 143 5.57 -10.23 -11.57
C GLY A 143 7.00 -9.77 -11.36
N ASP A 144 7.30 -8.51 -11.66
CA ASP A 144 8.66 -7.96 -11.51
C ASP A 144 9.17 -7.93 -10.04
N ASN A 145 8.31 -8.21 -9.07
CA ASN A 145 8.67 -8.34 -7.66
C ASN A 145 8.64 -9.79 -7.15
N GLU A 146 8.56 -10.77 -8.05
CA GLU A 146 8.53 -12.19 -7.68
C GLU A 146 9.76 -12.60 -6.85
N GLY A 147 9.52 -13.50 -5.90
CA GLY A 147 10.50 -13.97 -4.93
C GLY A 147 10.57 -13.12 -3.65
N LEU A 148 9.96 -11.92 -3.63
CA LEU A 148 9.85 -11.12 -2.42
C LEU A 148 8.61 -11.52 -1.60
N TRP A 149 8.84 -11.79 -0.32
CA TRP A 149 7.81 -11.99 0.69
C TRP A 149 8.03 -11.03 1.84
N LEU A 150 6.95 -10.39 2.28
CA LEU A 150 6.99 -9.49 3.43
C LEU A 150 5.82 -9.76 4.34
N ALA A 151 6.04 -9.62 5.65
CA ALA A 151 4.99 -9.64 6.64
C ALA A 151 4.84 -8.25 7.24
N GLU A 152 3.63 -7.72 7.23
CA GLU A 152 3.25 -6.48 7.90
C GLU A 152 2.37 -6.83 9.11
N ILE A 153 2.49 -6.03 10.17
CA ILE A 153 1.62 -6.11 11.34
C ILE A 153 1.23 -4.70 11.75
N GLU A 154 -0.07 -4.48 11.89
CA GLU A 154 -0.61 -3.25 12.44
C GLU A 154 -0.66 -3.36 13.96
N ILE A 155 -0.14 -2.35 14.64
CA ILE A 155 -0.08 -2.29 16.11
C ILE A 155 -0.67 -0.98 16.63
N PRO A 156 -1.27 -0.97 17.83
CA PRO A 156 -1.81 0.26 18.42
C PRO A 156 -0.75 1.35 18.63
N SER A 157 0.48 0.96 18.96
CA SER A 157 1.61 1.86 19.19
C SER A 157 2.94 1.16 18.90
N ILE A 158 4.00 1.94 18.69
CA ILE A 158 5.33 1.39 18.42
C ILE A 158 5.89 0.55 19.59
N ASP A 159 5.45 0.83 20.82
CA ASP A 159 5.85 0.12 22.04
C ASP A 159 5.04 -1.17 22.28
N THR A 160 4.10 -1.48 21.39
CA THR A 160 3.29 -2.71 21.47
C THR A 160 4.22 -3.92 21.39
N LYS A 161 4.22 -4.71 22.47
CA LYS A 161 4.93 -5.98 22.52
C LYS A 161 4.05 -7.05 21.91
N PHE A 162 4.65 -7.90 21.09
CA PHE A 162 4.03 -9.08 20.54
C PHE A 162 5.08 -10.17 20.37
N LYS A 163 4.64 -11.42 20.29
CA LYS A 163 5.51 -12.55 20.00
C LYS A 163 5.57 -12.74 18.49
N ALA A 164 6.75 -12.55 17.90
CA ALA A 164 6.94 -12.82 16.47
C ALA A 164 6.77 -14.33 16.19
N PRO A 165 5.96 -14.72 15.19
CA PRO A 165 5.83 -16.11 14.77
C PRO A 165 7.15 -16.71 14.28
N SER A 166 7.26 -18.04 14.29
CA SER A 166 8.49 -18.75 13.92
C SER A 166 8.93 -18.51 12.46
N TRP A 167 8.00 -18.20 11.56
CA TRP A 167 8.24 -17.92 10.14
C TRP A 167 8.72 -16.47 9.87
N VAL A 168 8.56 -15.56 10.84
CA VAL A 168 9.10 -14.20 10.76
C VAL A 168 10.62 -14.24 10.94
N ASN A 169 11.34 -13.45 10.13
CA ASN A 169 12.80 -13.31 10.20
C ASN A 169 13.22 -11.98 10.84
N ARG A 170 13.59 -10.98 10.02
CA ARG A 170 14.17 -9.72 10.49
C ARG A 170 13.18 -8.58 10.32
N GLU A 171 13.24 -7.60 11.21
CA GLU A 171 12.51 -6.36 11.01
C GLU A 171 13.18 -5.51 9.93
N VAL A 172 12.40 -5.15 8.92
CA VAL A 172 12.83 -4.37 7.74
C VAL A 172 12.00 -3.09 7.56
N SER A 173 11.26 -2.66 8.59
CA SER A 173 10.50 -1.40 8.66
C SER A 173 11.31 -0.17 8.24
N HIS A 174 12.62 -0.17 8.50
CA HIS A 174 13.54 0.91 8.19
C HIS A 174 14.02 0.94 6.73
N ILE A 175 13.76 -0.11 5.94
CA ILE A 175 14.20 -0.21 4.54
C ILE A 175 13.14 0.39 3.63
N SER A 176 13.33 1.67 3.29
CA SER A 176 12.35 2.45 2.52
C SER A 176 12.02 1.83 1.15
N GLU A 177 12.97 1.11 0.56
CA GLU A 177 12.90 0.44 -0.74
C GLU A 177 11.83 -0.67 -0.75
N LEU A 178 11.49 -1.26 0.40
CA LEU A 178 10.45 -2.29 0.56
C LEU A 178 9.03 -1.70 0.69
N SER A 179 8.86 -0.39 0.57
CA SER A 179 7.53 0.19 0.40
C SER A 179 6.98 -0.15 -0.99
N SER A 180 5.70 -0.51 -1.10
CA SER A 180 5.12 -0.88 -2.39
C SER A 180 5.22 0.23 -3.44
N HIS A 181 5.21 1.51 -3.05
CA HIS A 181 5.44 2.64 -3.96
C HIS A 181 6.86 2.65 -4.55
N LYS A 182 7.87 2.20 -3.79
CA LYS A 182 9.26 2.08 -4.26
C LYS A 182 9.44 0.83 -5.11
N LEU A 183 8.87 -0.30 -4.69
CA LEU A 183 8.85 -1.54 -5.48
C LEU A 183 8.19 -1.35 -6.85
N ALA A 184 7.12 -0.56 -6.93
CA ALA A 184 6.48 -0.21 -8.20
C ALA A 184 7.40 0.52 -9.19
N LYS A 185 8.37 1.29 -8.67
CA LYS A 185 9.29 2.12 -9.46
C LYS A 185 10.61 1.43 -9.75
N LYS A 186 11.10 0.65 -8.79
CA LYS A 186 12.31 -0.16 -8.90
C LYS A 186 11.99 -1.54 -8.35
N PRO A 187 11.55 -2.47 -9.21
CA PRO A 187 11.13 -3.79 -8.79
C PRO A 187 12.26 -4.59 -8.14
N PHE A 188 11.89 -5.49 -7.24
CA PHE A 188 12.81 -6.34 -6.48
C PHE A 188 13.78 -7.12 -7.38
N THR A 189 13.30 -7.64 -8.52
CA THR A 189 14.14 -8.37 -9.49
C THR A 189 15.23 -7.51 -10.15
N LYS A 190 15.15 -6.17 -10.02
CA LYS A 190 16.15 -5.21 -10.52
C LYS A 190 17.09 -4.69 -9.43
N TRP A 191 17.07 -5.30 -8.25
CA TRP A 191 17.92 -4.88 -7.13
C TRP A 191 19.32 -5.48 -7.23
N GLY A 192 20.31 -4.75 -6.72
CA GLY A 192 21.68 -5.27 -6.58
C GLY A 192 21.81 -6.15 -5.34
N LYS A 193 22.80 -7.04 -5.33
CA LYS A 193 23.06 -8.02 -4.25
C LYS A 193 23.05 -7.41 -2.84
N GLY A 194 23.65 -6.22 -2.67
CA GLY A 194 23.72 -5.56 -1.38
C GLY A 194 22.36 -5.12 -0.82
N LEU A 195 21.42 -4.71 -1.68
CA LEU A 195 20.07 -4.34 -1.23
C LEU A 195 19.22 -5.58 -0.93
N ILE A 196 19.37 -6.64 -1.72
CA ILE A 196 18.72 -7.93 -1.47
C ILE A 196 19.16 -8.50 -0.12
N SER A 197 20.47 -8.49 0.19
CA SER A 197 21.02 -8.99 1.46
C SER A 197 20.53 -8.22 2.69
N ARG A 198 20.09 -6.98 2.54
CA ARG A 198 19.50 -6.21 3.64
C ARG A 198 18.02 -6.50 3.82
N ALA A 199 17.34 -6.87 2.73
CA ALA A 199 15.89 -7.07 2.69
C ALA A 199 15.44 -8.48 3.06
N LEU A 200 16.31 -9.49 2.92
CA LEU A 200 16.06 -10.89 3.27
C LEU A 200 16.88 -11.26 4.53
#